data_AF-A0A7W0W6U6-F1
#
_entry.id   AF-A0A7W0W6U6-F1
#
_cell.length_a   1.000
_cell.length_b   1.000
_cell.length_c   1.000
_cell.angle_alpha   90.00
_cell.angle_beta   90.00
_cell.angle_gamma   90.00
#
_symmetry.space_group_name_H-M   'P 1'
#
loop_
_entity.id
_entity.type
_entity.pdbx_description
1 polymer ?
#
loop_
_entity_poly.entity_id
_entity_poly.type
_entity_poly.pdbx_seq_one_letter_code
_entity_poly.pdbx_strand_id
1 'polypeptide(L)'
;MRMPLKHYLLLIAVLGLLAACGGQTAPTAQPQPDNTQPYPTPAPQINQAYPGSETAVPAVEGGYPPPQATLTSIEGPTFTLQTPITASSTEVCGTGGPDVPIKLVNISRNADLLGQTVVDSQGSFCIPVQQPLPAGDSVGIMLGDITGTSFTAEQFLRSSTYIDMPQIGTIFAMASVN
;
A
#
# COMPACT_ATOMS: atom_id res chain seq x y z
N MET A 1 -25.38 -46.00 24.24
CA MET A 1 -25.76 -44.82 23.46
C MET A 1 -25.61 -45.17 21.98
N ARG A 2 -26.70 -45.52 21.28
CA ARG A 2 -26.67 -45.99 19.88
C ARG A 2 -26.88 -44.81 18.94
N MET A 3 -25.83 -44.38 18.26
CA MET A 3 -25.91 -43.33 17.24
C MET A 3 -26.65 -43.86 16.00
N PRO A 4 -27.59 -43.11 15.40
CA PRO A 4 -28.35 -43.56 14.24
C PRO A 4 -27.47 -43.62 12.99
N LEU A 5 -27.61 -44.72 12.21
CA LEU A 5 -26.86 -45.09 11.00
C LEU A 5 -26.73 -43.95 9.95
N LYS A 6 -27.63 -42.97 9.97
CA LYS A 6 -27.61 -41.77 9.12
C LYS A 6 -26.46 -40.81 9.44
N HIS A 7 -25.99 -40.78 10.69
CA HIS A 7 -24.80 -40.00 11.09
C HIS A 7 -23.48 -40.68 10.67
N TYR A 8 -23.48 -42.01 10.53
CA TYR A 8 -22.32 -42.75 10.04
C TYR A 8 -22.12 -42.55 8.53
N LEU A 9 -23.23 -42.47 7.77
CA LEU A 9 -23.21 -42.20 6.33
C LEU A 9 -22.73 -40.76 6.02
N LEU A 10 -23.03 -39.79 6.90
CA LEU A 10 -22.59 -38.41 6.78
C LEU A 10 -21.11 -38.22 7.20
N LEU A 11 -20.61 -39.01 8.15
CA LEU A 11 -19.19 -39.00 8.55
C LEU A 11 -18.26 -39.59 7.47
N ILE A 12 -18.69 -40.63 6.74
CA ILE A 12 -17.92 -41.21 5.63
C ILE A 12 -17.83 -40.27 4.41
N ALA A 13 -18.87 -39.46 4.18
CA ALA A 13 -18.90 -38.51 3.06
C ALA A 13 -17.94 -37.32 3.25
N VAL A 14 -17.62 -36.95 4.50
CA VAL A 14 -16.71 -35.81 4.80
C VAL A 14 -15.24 -36.24 4.88
N LEU A 15 -14.96 -37.53 5.15
CA LEU A 15 -13.58 -38.06 5.21
C LEU A 15 -13.01 -38.48 3.84
N GLY A 16 -13.81 -38.49 2.78
CA GLY A 16 -13.40 -38.86 1.42
C GLY A 16 -12.78 -37.73 0.58
N LEU A 17 -12.73 -36.49 1.08
CA LEU A 17 -12.30 -35.32 0.30
C LEU A 17 -10.81 -34.94 0.46
N LEU A 18 -9.98 -35.83 1.03
CA LEU A 18 -8.55 -35.56 1.33
C LEU A 18 -7.56 -36.40 0.52
N ALA A 19 -7.96 -37.05 -0.58
CA ALA A 19 -7.06 -37.89 -1.37
C ALA A 19 -7.24 -37.72 -2.90
N ALA A 20 -6.88 -36.55 -3.43
CA ALA A 20 -6.51 -36.33 -4.84
C ALA A 20 -5.82 -34.96 -4.93
N CYS A 21 -4.61 -34.75 -5.44
CA CYS A 21 -3.65 -35.59 -6.14
C CYS A 21 -2.27 -34.96 -5.89
N GLY A 22 -1.31 -35.75 -5.42
CA GLY A 22 0.11 -35.45 -5.59
C GLY A 22 0.53 -35.84 -7.01
N GLY A 23 1.11 -34.91 -7.75
CA GLY A 23 1.68 -35.14 -9.07
C GLY A 23 2.67 -34.03 -9.40
N GLN A 24 3.94 -34.23 -9.06
CA GLN A 24 5.04 -33.43 -9.59
C GLN A 24 5.22 -33.76 -11.07
N THR A 25 5.08 -32.76 -11.93
CA THR A 25 5.65 -32.80 -13.28
C THR A 25 6.44 -31.51 -13.51
N ALA A 26 7.74 -31.69 -13.74
CA ALA A 26 8.67 -30.65 -14.14
C ALA A 26 8.18 -29.95 -15.43
N PRO A 27 8.46 -28.66 -15.63
CA PRO A 27 8.25 -28.02 -16.93
C PRO A 27 9.17 -28.68 -17.95
N THR A 28 8.57 -29.49 -18.81
CA THR A 28 9.24 -30.05 -19.98
C THR A 28 9.27 -28.95 -21.03
N ALA A 29 10.46 -28.62 -21.51
CA ALA A 29 10.67 -27.60 -22.54
C ALA A 29 9.78 -27.87 -23.76
N GLN A 30 8.97 -26.88 -24.13
CA GLN A 30 8.25 -26.89 -25.41
C GLN A 30 9.21 -26.54 -26.56
N PRO A 31 9.03 -27.13 -27.76
CA PRO A 31 9.85 -26.81 -28.92
C PRO A 31 9.66 -25.35 -29.34
N GLN A 32 10.77 -24.63 -29.48
CA GLN A 32 10.84 -23.30 -30.05
C GLN A 32 10.55 -23.39 -31.57
N PRO A 33 9.62 -22.62 -32.13
CA PRO A 33 9.52 -22.46 -33.58
C PRO A 33 10.77 -21.73 -34.08
N ASP A 34 11.53 -22.42 -34.92
CA ASP A 34 12.57 -21.87 -35.78
C ASP A 34 11.92 -20.91 -36.79
N ASN A 35 12.03 -19.61 -36.52
CA ASN A 35 11.67 -18.57 -37.48
C ASN A 35 12.94 -17.96 -38.06
N THR A 36 13.61 -18.73 -38.90
CA THR A 36 14.57 -18.22 -39.88
C THR A 36 13.80 -17.58 -41.05
N GLN A 37 13.35 -16.34 -40.86
CA GLN A 37 12.96 -15.44 -41.94
C GLN A 37 13.72 -14.12 -41.82
N PRO A 38 14.42 -13.66 -42.88
CA PRO A 38 15.11 -12.37 -42.86
C PRO A 38 14.10 -11.23 -42.68
N TYR A 39 14.34 -10.37 -41.70
CA TYR A 39 13.56 -9.14 -41.53
C TYR A 39 13.80 -8.22 -42.73
N PRO A 40 12.76 -7.67 -43.38
CA PRO A 40 12.95 -6.62 -44.38
C PRO A 40 13.39 -5.33 -43.69
N THR A 41 14.46 -4.73 -44.20
CA THR A 41 14.98 -3.42 -43.79
C THR A 41 13.90 -2.34 -43.98
N PRO A 42 13.52 -1.55 -42.95
CA PRO A 42 12.60 -0.44 -43.13
C PRO A 42 13.22 0.65 -44.01
N ALA A 43 12.53 1.02 -45.09
CA ALA A 43 12.87 2.18 -45.92
C ALA A 43 12.48 3.49 -45.19
N PRO A 44 13.21 4.61 -45.41
CA PRO A 44 12.93 5.87 -44.71
C PRO A 44 11.63 6.49 -45.23
N GLN A 45 10.67 6.73 -44.34
CA GLN A 45 9.41 7.42 -44.64
C GLN A 45 9.50 8.88 -44.20
N ILE A 46 9.18 9.78 -45.13
CA ILE A 46 9.23 11.23 -45.05
C ILE A 46 7.89 11.77 -44.52
N ASN A 47 7.98 12.70 -43.55
CA ASN A 47 6.93 13.49 -42.89
C ASN A 47 5.80 13.99 -43.82
N GLN A 48 4.55 14.02 -43.31
CA GLN A 48 3.73 15.25 -43.17
C GLN A 48 2.74 15.12 -41.98
N ALA A 49 2.58 16.23 -41.25
CA ALA A 49 2.11 16.33 -39.87
C ALA A 49 0.61 16.69 -39.72
N TYR A 50 0.05 16.34 -38.57
CA TYR A 50 -1.26 16.77 -38.07
C TYR A 50 -1.20 18.26 -37.66
N PRO A 51 -2.25 19.08 -37.88
CA PRO A 51 -2.19 20.51 -37.58
C PRO A 51 -2.43 20.75 -36.09
N GLY A 52 -1.35 20.91 -35.33
CA GLY A 52 -1.33 21.70 -34.11
C GLY A 52 -0.51 22.95 -34.41
N SER A 53 -1.08 24.13 -34.20
CA SER A 53 -0.42 25.42 -34.42
C SER A 53 0.82 25.57 -33.53
N GLU A 54 1.97 25.22 -34.09
CA GLU A 54 3.28 25.39 -33.50
C GLU A 54 3.76 26.81 -33.83
N THR A 55 3.63 27.74 -32.88
CA THR A 55 4.44 28.95 -32.92
C THR A 55 5.87 28.49 -32.68
N ALA A 56 6.63 28.33 -33.77
CA ALA A 56 8.03 27.97 -33.76
C ALA A 56 8.81 29.00 -32.92
N VAL A 57 9.24 28.60 -31.72
CA VAL A 57 10.33 29.26 -31.01
C VAL A 57 11.64 28.76 -31.65
N PRO A 58 12.53 29.65 -32.13
CA PRO A 58 13.77 29.20 -32.73
C PRO A 58 14.61 28.44 -31.71
N ALA A 59 15.11 27.27 -32.13
CA ALA A 59 15.93 26.38 -31.32
C ALA A 59 17.17 27.13 -30.81
N VAL A 60 17.20 27.37 -29.50
CA VAL A 60 18.40 27.79 -28.80
C VAL A 60 19.19 26.53 -28.50
N GLU A 61 20.32 26.39 -29.18
CA GLU A 61 21.34 25.38 -28.92
C GLU A 61 21.92 25.64 -27.51
N GLY A 62 21.35 24.98 -26.51
CA GLY A 62 21.74 25.09 -25.12
C GLY A 62 21.19 23.90 -24.35
N GLY A 63 21.99 22.85 -24.21
CA GLY A 63 21.63 21.72 -23.38
C GLY A 63 21.53 22.17 -21.93
N TYR A 64 20.33 22.12 -21.34
CA TYR A 64 19.99 22.03 -19.91
C TYR A 64 18.48 21.72 -19.80
N PRO A 65 18.01 21.10 -18.70
CA PRO A 65 16.79 20.27 -18.65
C PRO A 65 15.49 21.08 -18.81
N PRO A 66 14.35 20.41 -19.07
CA PRO A 66 13.04 21.07 -19.11
C PRO A 66 12.79 21.86 -17.81
N PRO A 67 12.02 22.97 -17.87
CA PRO A 67 11.74 23.78 -16.70
C PRO A 67 11.20 22.91 -15.57
N GLN A 68 11.95 22.81 -14.47
CA GLN A 68 11.49 22.16 -13.25
C GLN A 68 10.27 22.93 -12.75
N ALA A 69 9.09 22.29 -12.81
CA ALA A 69 7.93 22.76 -12.07
C ALA A 69 8.38 22.96 -10.62
N THR A 70 8.36 24.21 -10.15
CA THR A 70 8.62 24.52 -8.76
C THR A 70 7.39 24.06 -7.98
N LEU A 71 7.33 22.77 -7.65
CA LEU A 71 6.39 22.28 -6.66
C LEU A 71 6.84 22.92 -5.36
N THR A 72 6.14 23.96 -4.91
CA THR A 72 6.21 24.39 -3.51
C THR A 72 5.83 23.18 -2.68
N SER A 73 6.83 22.46 -2.17
CA SER A 73 6.64 21.24 -1.40
C SER A 73 5.98 21.63 -0.10
N ILE A 74 4.69 21.31 0.05
CA ILE A 74 3.99 21.44 1.33
C ILE A 74 4.50 20.30 2.21
N GLU A 75 5.16 20.62 3.33
CA GLU A 75 5.55 19.62 4.32
C GLU A 75 4.31 19.21 5.14
N GLY A 76 4.09 17.90 5.26
CA GLY A 76 2.98 17.35 6.02
C GLY A 76 3.16 17.46 7.53
N PRO A 77 2.07 17.42 8.31
CA PRO A 77 2.12 17.56 9.76
C PRO A 77 2.88 16.42 10.43
N THR A 78 3.55 16.71 11.54
CA THR A 78 4.29 15.69 12.31
C THR A 78 3.34 14.83 13.13
N PHE A 79 3.63 13.53 13.21
CA PHE A 79 2.92 12.58 14.07
C PHE A 79 3.90 11.87 15.00
N THR A 80 3.43 11.54 16.19
CA THR A 80 4.18 10.73 17.16
C THR A 80 3.27 9.69 17.83
N LEU A 81 3.88 8.61 18.30
CA LEU A 81 3.22 7.59 19.11
C LEU A 81 3.76 7.66 20.53
N GLN A 82 2.87 7.59 21.52
CA GLN A 82 3.27 7.47 22.91
C GLN A 82 3.86 6.07 23.13
N THR A 83 5.10 6.03 23.59
CA THR A 83 5.84 4.79 23.87
C THR A 83 6.19 4.72 25.36
N PRO A 84 6.36 3.52 25.93
CA PRO A 84 6.22 2.21 25.29
C PRO A 84 4.77 1.83 25.00
N ILE A 85 4.53 1.14 23.89
CA ILE A 85 3.27 0.44 23.63
C ILE A 85 3.42 -0.96 24.20
N THR A 86 2.59 -1.32 25.17
CA THR A 86 2.66 -2.63 25.81
C THR A 86 1.81 -3.65 25.06
N ALA A 87 2.27 -4.90 25.06
CA ALA A 87 1.44 -6.03 24.68
C ALA A 87 0.12 -5.99 25.47
N SER A 88 -0.94 -6.47 24.82
CA SER A 88 -2.32 -6.42 25.32
C SER A 88 -2.96 -5.03 25.49
N SER A 89 -2.29 -3.95 25.08
CA SER A 89 -2.94 -2.63 25.06
C SER A 89 -4.20 -2.65 24.19
N THR A 90 -5.26 -2.02 24.71
CA THR A 90 -6.54 -1.82 24.01
C THR A 90 -6.67 -0.42 23.42
N GLU A 91 -5.64 0.41 23.56
CA GLU A 91 -5.60 1.77 23.04
C GLU A 91 -4.17 2.19 22.69
N VAL A 92 -4.02 3.00 21.65
CA VAL A 92 -2.75 3.60 21.26
C VAL A 92 -2.92 5.10 21.12
N CYS A 93 -2.16 5.85 21.92
CA CYS A 93 -2.21 7.31 21.94
C CYS A 93 -0.98 7.95 21.29
N GLY A 94 -1.11 9.23 20.94
CA GLY A 94 -0.04 9.99 20.30
C GLY A 94 -0.44 11.43 20.01
N THR A 95 0.37 12.10 19.20
CA THR A 95 0.10 13.45 18.70
C THR A 95 0.18 13.52 17.18
N GLY A 96 -0.52 14.48 16.58
CA GLY A 96 -0.65 14.61 15.13
C GLY A 96 -1.14 15.98 14.68
N GLY A 97 -1.31 16.15 13.37
CA GLY A 97 -1.99 17.32 12.82
C GLY A 97 -3.45 17.37 13.26
N PRO A 98 -3.97 18.53 13.72
CA PRO A 98 -5.33 18.64 14.24
C PRO A 98 -6.38 18.32 13.19
N ASP A 99 -7.48 17.71 13.63
CA ASP A 99 -8.64 17.33 12.82
C ASP A 99 -8.36 16.31 11.70
N VAL A 100 -7.13 15.77 11.61
CA VAL A 100 -6.75 14.80 10.58
C VAL A 100 -7.34 13.43 10.92
N PRO A 101 -8.13 12.82 10.01
CA PRO A 101 -8.53 11.42 10.12
C PRO A 101 -7.31 10.51 9.96
N ILE A 102 -7.12 9.59 10.91
CA ILE A 102 -5.99 8.66 10.91
C ILE A 102 -6.45 7.23 11.18
N LYS A 103 -5.63 6.28 10.72
CA LYS A 103 -5.80 4.86 11.01
C LYS A 103 -4.52 4.29 11.63
N LEU A 104 -4.71 3.37 12.58
CA LEU A 104 -3.67 2.56 13.15
C LEU A 104 -3.65 1.21 12.44
N VAL A 105 -2.49 0.79 11.98
CA VAL A 105 -2.31 -0.49 11.29
C VAL A 105 -1.18 -1.31 11.90
N ASN A 106 -1.24 -2.62 11.73
CA ASN A 106 -0.15 -3.53 12.06
C ASN A 106 0.79 -3.70 10.86
N ILE A 107 1.93 -3.02 10.89
CA ILE A 107 2.92 -3.03 9.81
C ILE A 107 3.54 -4.42 9.64
N SER A 108 3.71 -5.18 10.72
CA SER A 108 4.21 -6.56 10.67
C SER A 108 3.25 -7.55 10.01
N ARG A 109 1.99 -7.15 9.83
CA ARG A 109 0.89 -7.99 9.29
C ARG A 109 0.25 -7.33 8.08
N ASN A 110 1.04 -6.97 7.06
CA ASN A 110 0.54 -6.37 5.81
C ASN A 110 -0.34 -5.12 6.01
N ALA A 111 -0.06 -4.31 7.04
CA ALA A 111 -0.87 -3.15 7.39
C ALA A 111 -2.34 -3.46 7.70
N ASP A 112 -2.61 -4.59 8.36
CA ASP A 112 -3.93 -4.92 8.89
C ASP A 112 -4.47 -3.78 9.77
N LEU A 113 -5.71 -3.35 9.51
CA LEU A 113 -6.36 -2.26 10.24
C LEU A 113 -6.67 -2.68 11.68
N LEU A 114 -6.14 -1.93 12.64
CA LEU A 114 -6.35 -2.16 14.08
C LEU A 114 -7.42 -1.24 14.66
N GLY A 115 -7.50 -0.01 14.15
CA GLY A 115 -8.43 1.01 14.61
C GLY A 115 -8.28 2.31 13.81
N GLN A 116 -9.17 3.25 14.05
CA GLN A 116 -9.16 4.57 13.40
C GLN A 116 -9.74 5.62 14.34
N THR A 117 -9.31 6.87 14.16
CA THR A 117 -9.84 8.03 14.88
C THR A 117 -9.59 9.31 14.09
N VAL A 118 -10.06 10.44 14.61
CA VAL A 118 -9.69 11.77 14.13
C VAL A 118 -8.84 12.42 15.22
N VAL A 119 -7.72 13.04 14.83
CA VAL A 119 -6.90 13.81 15.78
C VAL A 119 -7.71 14.99 16.30
N ASP A 120 -7.67 15.24 17.59
CA ASP A 120 -8.40 16.35 18.17
C ASP A 120 -7.84 17.72 17.75
N SER A 121 -8.60 18.77 18.01
CA SER A 121 -8.20 20.15 17.72
C SER A 121 -6.91 20.61 18.43
N GLN A 122 -6.47 19.90 19.48
CA GLN A 122 -5.23 20.17 20.22
C GLN A 122 -4.04 19.36 19.68
N GLY A 123 -4.26 18.54 18.64
CA GLY A 123 -3.22 17.70 18.05
C GLY A 123 -2.94 16.41 18.83
N SER A 124 -3.84 15.99 19.72
CA SER A 124 -3.72 14.72 20.46
C SER A 124 -4.72 13.69 19.94
N PHE A 125 -4.39 12.41 20.09
CA PHE A 125 -5.31 11.34 19.73
C PHE A 125 -5.09 10.11 20.60
N CYS A 126 -6.16 9.30 20.72
CA CYS A 126 -6.11 7.94 21.20
C CYS A 126 -7.01 7.07 20.31
N ILE A 127 -6.46 5.95 19.82
CA ILE A 127 -7.12 5.02 18.92
C ILE A 127 -7.45 3.75 19.71
N PRO A 128 -8.74 3.42 19.91
CA PRO A 128 -9.11 2.14 20.48
C PRO A 128 -8.79 1.01 19.49
N VAL A 129 -8.21 -0.08 19.99
CA VAL A 129 -7.96 -1.29 19.20
C VAL A 129 -8.91 -2.41 19.63
N GLN A 130 -9.47 -3.09 18.65
CA GLN A 130 -10.50 -4.12 18.88
C GLN A 130 -9.91 -5.39 19.48
N GLN A 131 -8.64 -5.67 19.17
CA GLN A 131 -7.91 -6.84 19.63
C GLN A 131 -6.64 -6.39 20.36
N PRO A 132 -6.25 -7.09 21.44
CA PRO A 132 -5.03 -6.77 22.15
C PRO A 132 -3.81 -6.92 21.22
N LEU A 133 -2.87 -5.98 21.30
CA LEU A 133 -1.70 -5.98 20.42
C LEU A 133 -0.71 -7.12 20.77
N PRO A 134 -0.26 -7.92 19.78
CA PRO A 134 0.76 -8.96 20.02
C PRO A 134 2.14 -8.34 20.34
N ALA A 135 2.84 -8.92 21.30
CA ALA A 135 4.22 -8.54 21.60
C ALA A 135 5.14 -8.78 20.39
N GLY A 136 6.04 -7.84 20.12
CA GLY A 136 7.00 -7.92 19.01
C GLY A 136 6.46 -7.47 17.65
N ASP A 137 5.16 -7.21 17.52
CA ASP A 137 4.61 -6.61 16.30
C ASP A 137 4.92 -5.09 16.27
N SER A 138 4.95 -4.51 15.06
CA SER A 138 5.11 -3.08 14.83
C SER A 138 3.81 -2.47 14.34
N VAL A 139 3.41 -1.36 14.94
CA VAL A 139 2.22 -0.61 14.55
C VAL A 139 2.61 0.74 13.94
N GLY A 140 1.76 1.24 13.04
CA GLY A 140 2.00 2.50 12.34
C GLY A 140 0.72 3.31 12.18
N ILE A 141 0.91 4.63 12.10
CA ILE A 141 -0.15 5.60 11.77
C ILE A 141 -0.11 5.89 10.28
N MET A 142 -1.29 5.92 9.66
CA MET A 142 -1.48 6.32 8.27
C MET A 142 -2.65 7.28 8.15
N LEU A 143 -2.77 7.92 6.98
CA LEU A 143 -3.94 8.71 6.62
C LEU A 143 -5.21 7.84 6.63
N GLY A 144 -6.25 8.35 7.28
CA GLY A 144 -7.59 7.81 7.23
C GLY A 144 -8.35 8.28 5.99
N ASP A 145 -9.68 8.12 6.02
CA ASP A 145 -10.54 8.67 4.99
C ASP A 145 -10.70 10.18 5.19
N ILE A 146 -10.24 10.96 4.21
CA ILE A 146 -10.33 12.43 4.21
C ILE A 146 -11.52 12.94 3.40
N THR A 147 -12.38 12.06 2.88
CA THR A 147 -13.58 12.44 2.14
C THR A 147 -14.47 13.34 2.98
N GLY A 148 -14.85 14.51 2.46
CA GLY A 148 -15.68 15.49 3.17
C GLY A 148 -14.92 16.39 4.15
N THR A 149 -13.60 16.27 4.23
CA THR A 149 -12.73 17.23 4.96
C THR A 149 -12.16 18.29 4.02
N SER A 150 -11.47 19.30 4.56
CA SER A 150 -10.73 20.29 3.76
C SER A 150 -9.33 19.82 3.35
N PHE A 151 -8.93 18.61 3.74
CA PHE A 151 -7.60 18.09 3.47
C PHE A 151 -7.47 17.56 2.04
N THR A 152 -6.26 17.61 1.49
CA THR A 152 -5.91 16.98 0.22
C THR A 152 -4.77 15.97 0.42
N ALA A 153 -4.71 14.94 -0.43
CA ALA A 153 -3.70 13.89 -0.30
C ALA A 153 -2.27 14.44 -0.44
N GLU A 154 -2.08 15.49 -1.24
CA GLU A 154 -0.79 16.15 -1.48
C GLU A 154 -0.15 16.69 -0.21
N GLN A 155 -0.98 17.10 0.77
CA GLN A 155 -0.52 17.61 2.06
C GLN A 155 0.13 16.52 2.94
N PHE A 156 -0.04 15.25 2.60
CA PHE A 156 0.48 14.12 3.34
C PHE A 156 1.49 13.27 2.56
N LEU A 157 1.86 13.69 1.34
CA LEU A 157 2.80 12.93 0.51
C LEU A 157 4.21 12.92 1.06
N ARG A 158 4.63 13.99 1.76
CA ARG A 158 6.01 14.17 2.20
C ARG A 158 6.07 14.88 3.53
N SER A 159 6.87 14.33 4.44
CA SER A 159 7.36 14.99 5.63
C SER A 159 8.71 14.40 5.98
N SER A 160 9.54 15.14 6.70
CA SER A 160 10.82 14.64 7.21
C SER A 160 10.69 13.44 8.14
N THR A 161 9.51 13.23 8.76
CA THR A 161 9.22 12.10 9.65
C THR A 161 8.47 10.95 8.97
N TYR A 162 8.04 11.11 7.72
CA TYR A 162 7.24 10.09 7.04
C TYR A 162 8.12 9.01 6.44
N ILE A 163 7.61 7.79 6.45
CA ILE A 163 8.27 6.62 5.89
C ILE A 163 7.37 6.07 4.80
N ASP A 164 7.79 6.20 3.54
CA ASP A 164 7.11 5.54 2.43
C ASP A 164 7.52 4.07 2.39
N MET A 165 6.57 3.20 2.72
CA MET A 165 6.78 1.75 2.71
C MET A 165 6.18 1.15 1.43
N PRO A 166 6.98 0.48 0.58
CA PRO A 166 6.47 -0.17 -0.62
C PRO A 166 5.31 -1.11 -0.31
N GLN A 167 4.26 -1.07 -1.14
CA GLN A 167 3.03 -1.87 -1.03
C GLN A 167 2.13 -1.57 0.19
N ILE A 168 2.60 -0.75 1.14
CA ILE A 168 1.87 -0.39 2.35
C ILE A 168 1.42 1.08 2.31
N GLY A 169 2.27 1.97 1.81
CA GLY A 169 2.01 3.41 1.70
C GLY A 169 2.82 4.25 2.70
N THR A 170 2.41 5.50 2.88
CA THR A 170 3.09 6.47 3.75
C THR A 170 2.72 6.26 5.22
N ILE A 171 3.73 5.96 6.03
CA ILE A 171 3.62 5.81 7.48
C ILE A 171 4.03 7.11 8.14
N PHE A 172 3.15 7.70 8.94
CA PHE A 172 3.40 8.98 9.60
C PHE A 172 4.21 8.85 10.88
N ALA A 173 3.99 7.76 11.61
CA ALA A 173 4.71 7.38 12.82
C ALA A 173 4.64 5.86 12.98
N MET A 174 5.67 5.27 13.59
CA MET A 174 5.77 3.82 13.79
C MET A 174 6.37 3.53 15.17
N ALA A 175 5.89 2.47 15.82
CA ALA A 175 6.43 2.00 17.10
C ALA A 175 6.29 0.48 17.23
N SER A 176 7.20 -0.13 17.98
CA SER A 176 7.13 -1.55 18.33
C SER A 176 6.32 -1.77 19.61
N VAL A 177 5.59 -2.88 19.64
CA VAL A 177 4.85 -3.36 20.80
C VAL A 177 5.80 -4.22 21.66
N ASN A 178 5.93 -3.88 22.94
CA ASN A 178 6.82 -4.54 23.90
C ASN A 178 6.06 -5.43 24.88
#